data_AF-A0A2E0Z326-F1
#
_entry.id   AF-A0A2E0Z326-F1
#
_cell.length_a   1.000
_cell.length_b   1.000
_cell.length_c   1.000
_cell.angle_alpha   90.00
_cell.angle_beta   90.00
_cell.angle_gamma   90.00
#
_symmetry.space_group_name_H-M   'P 1'
#
loop_
_entity.id
_entity.type
_entity.pdbx_description
1 polymer ?
#
loop_
_entity_poly.entity_id
_entity_poly.type
_entity_poly.pdbx_seq_one_letter_code
_entity_poly.pdbx_strand_id
1 'polypeptide(L)'
;MTGLSTPQRESLQRYLDDYPALAALYEAKQRYKRWLLLKNLRKKRAGQTLPEPMTLIEQLRHTPLRRLARTLTSWLEPIVMMWRTNKSNGPTEGFHNKMEMMTRWAYESRNFENFRLRVLTHCRWDGMMNRV
;
A
#
# COMPACT_ATOMS: atom_id res chain seq x y z
N MET A 1 -4.80 14.10 5.95
CA MET A 1 -5.07 14.62 7.31
C MET A 1 -6.09 13.76 8.09
N THR A 2 -6.44 12.56 7.64
CA THR A 2 -7.36 11.68 8.39
C THR A 2 -6.57 10.90 9.45
N GLY A 3 -6.78 11.22 10.73
CA GLY A 3 -6.27 10.42 11.86
C GLY A 3 -5.39 11.12 12.91
N LEU A 4 -5.05 12.40 12.75
CA LEU A 4 -4.31 13.17 13.79
C LEU A 4 -5.28 13.95 14.67
N SER A 5 -5.05 13.97 15.99
CA SER A 5 -5.73 14.88 16.91
C SER A 5 -5.31 16.33 16.66
N THR A 6 -6.11 17.29 17.11
CA THR A 6 -5.80 18.73 16.98
C THR A 6 -4.39 19.09 17.47
N PRO A 7 -3.95 18.71 18.69
CA PRO A 7 -2.59 19.05 19.15
C PRO A 7 -1.48 18.36 18.34
N GLN A 8 -1.72 17.16 17.81
CA GLN A 8 -0.74 16.49 16.94
C GLN A 8 -0.58 17.20 15.59
N ARG A 9 -1.67 17.78 15.05
CA ARG A 9 -1.60 18.56 13.80
C ARG A 9 -0.82 19.85 14.01
N GLU A 10 -1.06 20.56 15.11
CA GLU A 10 -0.34 21.79 15.44
C GLU A 10 1.15 21.52 15.67
N SER A 11 1.48 20.43 16.37
CA SER A 11 2.89 20.02 16.53
C SER A 11 3.55 19.66 15.21
N LEU A 12 2.85 18.95 14.33
CA LEU A 12 3.36 18.62 13.01
C LEU A 12 3.55 19.86 12.14
N GLN A 13 2.60 20.80 12.19
CA GLN A 13 2.68 22.02 11.39
C GLN A 13 3.89 22.84 11.81
N ARG A 14 4.09 23.07 13.12
CA ARG A 14 5.27 23.76 13.64
C ARG A 14 6.58 23.13 13.14
N TYR A 15 6.66 21.80 13.16
CA TYR A 15 7.83 21.09 12.64
C TYR A 15 8.02 21.27 11.12
N LEU A 16 6.93 21.30 10.35
CA LEU A 16 7.00 21.47 8.90
C LEU A 16 7.32 22.92 8.48
N ASP A 17 6.94 23.90 9.29
CA ASP A 17 7.24 25.32 9.05
C ASP A 17 8.77 25.58 9.03
N ASP A 18 9.53 24.84 9.85
CA ASP A 18 11.00 24.90 9.88
C ASP A 18 11.66 24.25 8.64
N TYR A 19 10.95 23.38 7.91
CA TYR A 19 11.49 22.59 6.79
C TYR A 19 10.56 22.64 5.57
N PRO A 20 10.57 23.73 4.77
CA PRO A 20 9.61 23.93 3.68
C PRO A 20 9.69 22.85 2.57
N ALA A 21 10.89 22.34 2.29
CA ALA A 21 11.06 21.24 1.34
C ALA A 21 10.39 19.94 1.85
N LEU A 22 10.50 19.66 3.15
CA LEU A 22 9.86 18.52 3.78
C LEU A 22 8.34 18.69 3.83
N ALA A 23 7.85 19.90 4.07
CA ALA A 23 6.43 20.24 4.02
C ALA A 23 5.83 19.92 2.65
N ALA A 24 6.49 20.32 1.57
CA ALA A 24 6.06 20.01 0.21
C ALA A 24 6.01 18.48 -0.06
N LEU A 25 7.01 17.73 0.41
CA LEU A 25 7.04 16.27 0.29
C LEU A 25 5.95 15.60 1.13
N TYR A 26 5.70 16.12 2.32
CA TYR A 26 4.64 15.63 3.18
C TYR A 26 3.27 15.82 2.52
N GLU A 27 3.01 16.99 1.95
CA GLU A 27 1.76 17.26 1.22
C GLU A 27 1.61 16.37 -0.02
N ALA A 28 2.68 16.20 -0.80
CA ALA A 28 2.71 15.26 -1.94
C ALA A 28 2.35 13.83 -1.49
N LYS A 29 2.97 13.34 -0.40
CA LYS A 29 2.66 12.04 0.21
C LYS A 29 1.19 11.96 0.65
N GLN A 30 0.66 13.01 1.30
CA GLN A 30 -0.70 13.00 1.80
C GLN A 30 -1.73 13.03 0.68
N ARG A 31 -1.49 13.79 -0.39
CA ARG A 31 -2.31 13.75 -1.62
C ARG A 31 -2.30 12.35 -2.21
N TYR A 32 -1.11 11.76 -2.35
CA TYR A 32 -0.97 10.40 -2.86
C TYR A 32 -1.73 9.36 -2.03
N LYS A 33 -1.65 9.44 -0.71
CA LYS A 33 -2.39 8.56 0.21
C LYS A 33 -3.91 8.66 0.00
N ARG A 34 -4.46 9.84 -0.31
CA ARG A 34 -5.90 9.99 -0.58
C ARG A 34 -6.33 9.16 -1.78
N TRP A 35 -5.54 9.15 -2.86
CA TRP A 35 -5.84 8.31 -4.02
C TRP A 35 -5.75 6.81 -3.69
N LEU A 36 -4.80 6.38 -2.87
CA LEU A 36 -4.72 4.97 -2.43
C LEU A 36 -5.93 4.48 -1.62
N LEU A 37 -6.66 5.40 -0.99
CA LEU A 37 -7.84 5.08 -0.16
C LEU A 37 -9.15 5.11 -0.95
N LEU A 38 -9.11 5.47 -2.24
CA LEU A 38 -10.29 5.41 -3.10
C LEU A 38 -10.73 3.97 -3.31
N LYS A 39 -12.05 3.73 -3.25
CA LYS A 39 -12.66 2.41 -3.45
C LYS A 39 -13.96 2.54 -4.22
N ASN A 40 -14.33 1.48 -4.94
CA ASN A 40 -15.57 1.38 -5.71
C ASN A 40 -15.75 2.47 -6.80
N LEU A 41 -14.67 2.94 -7.41
CA LEU A 41 -14.74 3.88 -8.51
C LEU A 41 -15.19 3.19 -9.81
N ARG A 42 -16.18 3.79 -10.48
CA ARG A 42 -16.54 3.43 -11.85
C ARG A 42 -15.41 3.80 -12.82
N LYS A 43 -15.25 3.05 -13.91
CA LYS A 43 -14.22 3.28 -14.95
C LYS A 43 -14.11 4.74 -15.38
N LYS A 44 -15.24 5.41 -15.65
CA LYS A 44 -15.28 6.82 -16.05
C LYS A 44 -14.66 7.75 -14.99
N ARG A 45 -15.03 7.58 -13.71
CA ARG A 45 -14.47 8.37 -12.61
C ARG A 45 -12.99 8.07 -12.37
N ALA A 46 -12.59 6.80 -12.43
CA ALA A 46 -11.18 6.42 -12.32
C ALA A 46 -10.33 7.10 -13.42
N GLY A 47 -10.82 7.14 -14.66
CA GLY A 47 -10.16 7.85 -15.77
C GLY A 47 -10.08 9.37 -15.55
N GLN A 48 -11.06 9.98 -14.89
CA GLN A 48 -11.04 11.40 -14.52
C GLN A 48 -10.08 11.69 -13.35
N THR A 49 -9.89 10.74 -12.44
CA THR A 49 -9.00 10.88 -11.29
C THR A 49 -7.53 10.61 -11.64
N LEU A 50 -7.25 9.75 -12.62
CA LEU A 50 -5.90 9.31 -13.00
C LEU A 50 -4.90 10.44 -13.41
N PRO A 51 -5.30 11.53 -14.07
CA PRO A 51 -4.36 12.58 -14.46
C PRO A 51 -3.62 13.22 -13.28
N GLU A 52 -4.28 13.44 -12.13
CA GLU A 52 -3.63 14.07 -10.98
C GLU A 52 -2.44 13.28 -10.40
N PRO A 53 -2.56 11.97 -10.07
CA PRO A 53 -1.42 11.17 -9.65
C PRO A 53 -0.35 11.05 -10.74
N MET A 54 -0.72 11.03 -12.02
CA MET A 54 0.26 11.03 -13.11
C MET A 54 1.10 12.30 -13.12
N THR A 55 0.46 13.48 -12.97
CA THR A 55 1.18 14.75 -12.85
C THR A 55 2.13 14.76 -11.66
N LEU A 56 1.70 14.21 -10.51
CA LEU A 56 2.59 14.10 -9.34
C LEU A 56 3.79 13.20 -9.62
N ILE A 57 3.58 12.03 -10.24
CA ILE A 57 4.66 11.10 -10.59
C ILE A 57 5.65 11.77 -11.54
N GLU A 58 5.16 12.55 -12.50
CA GLU A 58 6.01 13.28 -13.44
C GLU A 58 6.83 14.38 -12.74
N GLN A 59 6.22 15.15 -11.85
CA GLN A 59 6.95 16.11 -11.02
C GLN A 59 8.07 15.42 -10.22
N LEU A 60 7.78 14.27 -9.60
CA LEU A 60 8.78 13.50 -8.85
C LEU A 60 9.94 13.00 -9.72
N ARG A 61 9.72 12.75 -11.01
CA ARG A 61 10.76 12.31 -11.95
C ARG A 61 11.88 13.34 -12.09
N HIS A 62 11.57 14.63 -12.00
CA HIS A 62 12.52 15.74 -12.12
C HIS A 62 13.21 16.11 -10.79
N THR A 63 12.98 15.33 -9.73
CA THR A 63 13.58 15.56 -8.41
C THR A 63 14.55 14.41 -8.04
N PRO A 64 15.27 14.51 -6.92
CA PRO A 64 16.04 13.38 -6.38
C PRO A 64 15.20 12.11 -6.13
N LEU A 65 13.87 12.23 -6.12
CA LEU A 65 12.92 11.13 -5.94
C LEU A 65 12.58 10.37 -7.24
N ARG A 66 13.38 10.51 -8.31
CA ARG A 66 13.21 9.77 -9.57
C ARG A 66 13.03 8.25 -9.40
N ARG A 67 13.67 7.65 -8.40
CA ARG A 67 13.51 6.21 -8.09
C ARG A 67 12.11 5.89 -7.59
N LEU A 68 11.57 6.76 -6.73
CA LEU A 68 10.19 6.66 -6.25
C LEU A 68 9.21 6.83 -7.41
N ALA A 69 9.41 7.82 -8.27
CA ALA A 69 8.58 8.01 -9.46
C ALA A 69 8.53 6.73 -10.32
N ARG A 70 9.69 6.11 -10.60
CA ARG A 70 9.75 4.84 -11.33
C ARG A 70 8.98 3.71 -10.65
N THR A 71 9.10 3.59 -9.32
CA THR A 71 8.31 2.62 -8.56
C THR A 71 6.81 2.92 -8.68
N LEU A 72 6.38 4.16 -8.48
CA LEU A 72 4.97 4.51 -8.59
C LEU A 72 4.41 4.23 -10.00
N THR A 73 5.20 4.48 -11.05
CA THR A 73 4.84 4.11 -12.43
C THR A 73 4.66 2.60 -12.58
N SER A 74 5.58 1.78 -12.07
CA SER A 74 5.49 0.31 -12.19
C SER A 74 4.29 -0.28 -11.44
N TRP A 75 3.82 0.40 -10.39
CA TRP A 75 2.69 -0.03 -9.57
C TRP A 75 1.36 0.62 -9.96
N LEU A 76 1.32 1.45 -11.01
CA LEU A 76 0.15 2.24 -11.37
C LEU A 76 -1.08 1.38 -11.67
N GLU A 77 -0.90 0.29 -12.43
CA GLU A 77 -1.99 -0.63 -12.76
C GLU A 77 -2.62 -1.27 -11.51
N PRO A 78 -1.85 -1.89 -10.59
CA PRO A 78 -2.38 -2.35 -9.30
C PRO A 78 -3.11 -1.25 -8.50
N ILE A 79 -2.57 -0.03 -8.46
CA ILE A 79 -3.20 1.09 -7.74
C ILE A 79 -4.57 1.44 -8.34
N VAL A 80 -4.66 1.53 -9.67
CA VAL A 80 -5.93 1.81 -10.35
C VAL A 80 -6.92 0.65 -10.16
N MET A 81 -6.43 -0.59 -10.09
CA MET A 81 -7.27 -1.75 -9.78
C MET A 81 -7.81 -1.71 -8.35
N MET A 82 -7.02 -1.21 -7.39
CA MET A 82 -7.50 -0.96 -6.03
C MET A 82 -8.66 0.05 -6.00
N TRP A 83 -8.66 1.08 -6.85
CA TRP A 83 -9.77 2.03 -6.90
C TRP A 83 -11.09 1.37 -7.31
N ARG A 84 -11.02 0.35 -8.17
CA ARG A 84 -12.20 -0.35 -8.69
C ARG A 84 -12.72 -1.43 -7.73
N THR A 85 -11.86 -1.92 -6.84
CA THR A 85 -12.19 -3.03 -5.94
C THR A 85 -12.37 -2.53 -4.51
N ASN A 86 -13.09 -3.29 -3.69
CA ASN A 86 -13.22 -3.04 -2.24
C ASN A 86 -12.53 -4.14 -1.41
N LYS A 87 -11.60 -4.88 -2.03
CA LYS A 87 -10.90 -5.97 -1.35
C LYS A 87 -9.83 -5.35 -0.46
N SER A 88 -9.75 -5.82 0.78
CA SER A 88 -8.65 -5.48 1.69
C SER A 88 -7.57 -6.58 1.59
N ASN A 89 -6.35 -6.22 1.96
CA ASN A 89 -5.25 -7.19 2.10
C ASN A 89 -5.35 -8.03 3.39
N GLY A 90 -6.43 -7.88 4.16
CA GLY A 90 -6.62 -8.54 5.47
C GLY A 90 -6.51 -10.06 5.43
N PRO A 91 -7.11 -10.77 4.45
CA PRO A 91 -6.92 -12.21 4.31
C PRO A 91 -5.44 -12.59 4.06
N THR A 92 -4.76 -11.90 3.14
CA THR A 92 -3.34 -12.13 2.84
C THR A 92 -2.45 -11.90 4.06
N GLU A 93 -2.69 -10.82 4.81
CA GLU A 93 -1.99 -10.52 6.06
C GLU A 93 -2.26 -11.57 7.13
N GLY A 94 -3.51 -12.06 7.24
CA GLY A 94 -3.86 -13.16 8.12
C GLY A 94 -3.07 -14.44 7.79
N PHE A 95 -2.93 -14.76 6.50
CA PHE A 95 -2.09 -15.88 6.06
C PHE A 95 -0.61 -15.65 6.35
N HIS A 96 -0.07 -14.46 6.06
CA HIS A 96 1.32 -14.12 6.37
C HIS A 96 1.63 -14.22 7.86
N ASN A 97 0.78 -13.65 8.73
CA ASN A 97 0.96 -13.72 10.18
C ASN A 97 0.96 -15.17 10.69
N LYS A 98 0.08 -16.01 10.13
CA LYS A 98 0.02 -17.44 10.48
C LYS A 98 1.27 -18.19 10.03
N MET A 99 1.73 -17.95 8.80
CA MET A 99 2.98 -18.53 8.28
C MET A 99 4.20 -18.08 9.09
N GLU A 100 4.25 -16.81 9.49
CA GLU A 100 5.33 -16.29 10.33
C GLU A 100 5.32 -16.93 11.72
N MET A 101 4.16 -17.05 12.35
CA MET A 101 4.00 -17.78 13.62
C MET A 101 4.52 -19.21 13.51
N MET A 102 4.17 -19.92 12.45
CA MET A 102 4.64 -21.29 12.22
C MET A 102 6.15 -21.36 12.03
N THR A 103 6.74 -20.37 11.35
CA THR A 103 8.19 -20.26 11.17
C THR A 103 8.90 -20.04 12.51
N ARG A 104 8.33 -19.21 13.40
CA ARG A 104 8.88 -18.96 14.75
C ARG A 104 8.84 -20.19 15.67
N TRP A 105 7.88 -21.09 15.47
CA TRP A 105 7.74 -22.32 16.26
C TRP A 105 8.59 -23.47 15.69
N ALA A 106 8.90 -23.41 14.40
CA ALA A 106 9.71 -24.38 13.69
C ALA A 106 11.13 -23.84 13.47
N TYR A 107 11.90 -23.68 14.55
CA TYR A 107 13.30 -23.23 14.49
C TYR A 107 14.20 -24.08 13.54
N GLU A 108 13.73 -25.26 13.12
CA GLU A 108 14.47 -26.20 12.28
C GLU A 108 13.73 -26.64 11.00
N SER A 109 12.80 -25.85 10.45
CA SER A 109 12.24 -26.16 9.12
C SER A 109 13.24 -25.86 8.00
N ARG A 110 14.34 -26.63 7.92
CA ARG A 110 15.30 -26.59 6.81
C ARG A 110 14.73 -27.21 5.52
N ASN A 111 13.65 -27.99 5.65
CA ASN A 111 12.96 -28.63 4.53
C ASN A 111 11.71 -27.83 4.13
N PHE A 112 11.76 -27.22 2.94
CA PHE A 112 10.66 -26.45 2.36
C PHE A 112 9.38 -27.28 2.21
N GLU A 113 9.46 -28.58 1.91
CA GLU A 113 8.28 -29.41 1.71
C GLU A 113 7.50 -29.60 3.01
N ASN A 114 8.20 -29.79 4.13
CA ASN A 114 7.56 -29.87 5.45
C ASN A 114 6.92 -28.53 5.84
N PHE A 115 7.55 -27.40 5.51
CA PHE A 115 6.94 -26.08 5.71
C PHE A 115 5.68 -25.92 4.87
N ARG A 116 5.74 -26.27 3.58
CA ARG A 116 4.61 -26.22 2.65
C ARG A 116 3.43 -27.06 3.13
N LEU A 117 3.66 -28.30 3.55
CA LEU A 117 2.61 -29.18 4.11
C LEU A 117 1.95 -28.54 5.32
N ARG A 118 2.73 -28.01 6.27
CA ARG A 118 2.19 -27.32 7.44
C ARG A 118 1.35 -26.11 7.03
N VAL A 119 1.79 -25.32 6.04
CA VAL A 119 1.03 -24.15 5.57
C VAL A 119 -0.31 -24.58 4.98
N LEU A 120 -0.33 -25.61 4.14
CA LEU A 120 -1.57 -26.13 3.55
C LEU A 120 -2.55 -26.63 4.63
N THR A 121 -2.07 -27.38 5.62
CA THR A 121 -2.90 -27.90 6.71
C THR A 121 -3.43 -26.78 7.62
N HIS A 122 -2.56 -25.88 8.07
CA HIS A 122 -2.94 -24.86 9.05
C HIS A 122 -3.73 -23.71 8.41
N CYS A 123 -3.44 -23.33 7.18
CA CYS A 123 -4.18 -22.27 6.48
C CYS A 123 -5.49 -22.75 5.85
N ARG A 124 -5.90 -24.03 6.04
CA ARG A 124 -7.11 -24.64 5.44
C ARG A 124 -7.22 -24.30 3.94
N TRP A 125 -6.12 -24.47 3.22
CA TRP A 125 -6.08 -24.21 1.78
C TRP A 125 -6.79 -25.35 1.04
N ASP A 126 -8.02 -25.14 0.56
CA ASP A 126 -8.82 -26.14 -0.19
C ASP A 126 -8.64 -26.05 -1.73
N GLY A 127 -7.59 -25.36 -2.20
CA GLY A 127 -7.27 -25.29 -3.63
C GLY A 127 -8.14 -24.31 -4.43
N MET A 128 -9.26 -23.84 -3.89
CA MET A 128 -10.13 -22.87 -4.57
C MET A 128 -9.72 -21.42 -4.26
N MET A 129 -8.90 -20.83 -5.13
CA MET A 129 -9.00 -19.39 -5.36
C MET A 129 -10.29 -19.14 -6.13
N ASN A 130 -11.37 -18.78 -5.42
CA ASN A 130 -12.52 -18.15 -6.06
C ASN A 130 -12.04 -16.84 -6.70
N ARG A 131 -11.68 -16.92 -7.99
CA ARG A 131 -11.56 -15.78 -8.89
C ARG A 131 -12.95 -15.14 -8.95
N VAL A 132 -13.08 -13.99 -8.29
CA VAL A 132 -14.17 -13.03 -8.54
C VAL A 132 -13.87 -12.31 -9.85
#